data_AF-A0A2V5UXK6-F1
#
_entry.id   AF-A0A2V5UXK6-F1
#
_cell.length_a   1.000
_cell.length_b   1.000
_cell.length_c   1.000
_cell.angle_alpha   90.00
_cell.angle_beta   90.00
_cell.angle_gamma   90.00
#
_symmetry.space_group_name_H-M   'P 1'
#
loop_
_entity.id
_entity.type
_entity.pdbx_description
1 polymer ?
#
loop_
_entity_poly.entity_id
_entity_poly.type
_entity_poly.pdbx_seq_one_letter_code
_entity_poly.pdbx_strand_id
1 'polypeptide(L)' 'KDWQDVEAVDRIGLDREFYEILGLQVPHVTIPVRPGRDMARLIEVAAMDQKLKGLGQNTAVDFNTKLISLMEQKE' A
#
# COMPACT_ATOMS: atom_id res chain seq x y z
N LYS A 1 -21.37 12.08 -3.20
CA LYS A 1 -20.50 11.72 -4.35
C LYS A 1 -20.23 10.24 -4.22
N ASP A 2 -20.86 9.50 -5.10
CA ASP A 2 -21.00 8.04 -5.07
C ASP A 2 -19.67 7.31 -5.16
N TRP A 3 -19.60 6.17 -4.49
CA TRP A 3 -18.45 5.26 -4.39
C TRP A 3 -18.08 4.57 -5.71
N GLN A 4 -18.59 5.05 -6.86
CA GLN A 4 -18.26 4.54 -8.19
C GLN A 4 -17.02 5.22 -8.79
N ASP A 5 -16.60 6.38 -8.27
CA ASP A 5 -15.44 7.14 -8.77
C ASP A 5 -14.17 6.98 -7.93
N VAL A 6 -14.10 5.99 -7.02
CA VAL A 6 -12.81 5.67 -6.39
C VAL A 6 -12.02 4.88 -7.42
N GLU A 7 -11.20 5.59 -8.20
CA GLU A 7 -10.14 5.01 -9.05
C GLU A 7 -9.54 3.81 -8.33
N ALA A 8 -9.36 2.71 -9.06
CA ALA A 8 -8.98 1.40 -8.54
C ALA A 8 -7.87 1.52 -7.49
N VAL A 9 -8.25 1.59 -6.22
CA VAL A 9 -7.30 1.75 -5.11
C VAL A 9 -6.41 0.53 -5.10
N ASP A 10 -5.09 0.74 -5.22
CA ASP A 10 -4.12 -0.34 -5.08
C ASP A 10 -4.31 -1.00 -3.71
N ARG A 11 -4.63 -2.30 -3.73
CA ARG A 11 -4.90 -3.12 -2.53
C ARG A 11 -3.69 -3.93 -2.10
N ILE A 12 -2.67 -3.99 -2.95
CA ILE A 12 -1.51 -4.86 -2.80
C ILE A 12 -0.30 -4.03 -2.36
N GLY A 13 -0.25 -2.75 -2.74
CA GLY A 13 0.84 -1.83 -2.36
C GLY A 13 2.15 -2.16 -3.07
N LEU A 14 2.04 -2.74 -4.28
CA LEU A 14 3.19 -3.07 -5.13
C LEU A 14 3.76 -1.80 -5.77
N ASP A 15 2.89 -0.88 -6.17
CA ASP A 15 3.28 0.39 -6.76
C ASP A 15 3.42 1.47 -5.69
N ARG A 16 4.46 2.29 -5.83
CA ARG A 16 4.69 3.44 -4.95
C ARG A 16 4.10 4.68 -5.63
N GLU A 17 3.09 5.26 -5.01
CA GLU A 17 2.61 6.58 -5.39
C GLU A 17 3.52 7.67 -4.80
N PHE A 18 3.70 8.73 -5.58
CA PHE A 18 4.40 9.94 -5.15
C PHE A 18 3.54 11.16 -5.46
N TYR A 19 3.67 12.17 -4.61
CA TYR A 19 3.06 13.47 -4.75
C TYR A 19 4.14 14.54 -4.81
N GLU A 20 4.07 15.43 -5.80
CA GLU A 20 5.07 16.47 -5.98
C GLU A 20 4.77 17.68 -5.10
N ILE A 21 5.73 18.05 -4.25
CA ILE A 21 5.68 19.24 -3.40
C ILE A 21 6.95 20.04 -3.64
N LEU A 22 6.83 21.24 -4.21
CA LEU A 22 7.96 22.13 -4.49
C LEU A 22 9.06 21.47 -5.35
N GLY A 23 8.68 20.63 -6.32
CA GLY A 23 9.62 19.88 -7.17
C GLY A 23 10.20 18.62 -6.54
N LEU A 24 9.81 18.28 -5.30
CA LEU A 24 10.25 17.07 -4.61
C LEU A 24 9.15 16.01 -4.64
N GLN A 25 9.51 14.79 -5.04
CA GLN A 25 8.60 13.65 -4.98
C GLN A 25 8.53 13.11 -3.54
N VAL A 26 7.36 13.28 -2.92
CA VAL A 26 7.07 12.80 -1.57
C VAL A 26 6.21 11.54 -1.67
N PRO A 27 6.53 10.46 -0.93
CA PRO A 27 5.71 9.26 -0.93
C PRO A 27 4.27 9.56 -0.52
N HIS A 28 3.32 9.02 -1.28
CA HIS A 28 1.90 9.27 -1.12
C HIS A 28 1.14 7.96 -0.84
N VAL A 29 0.18 8.01 0.08
CA VAL A 29 -0.68 6.86 0.41
C VAL A 29 -2.11 7.36 0.58
N THR A 30 -3.02 6.81 -0.23
CA THR A 30 -4.45 7.15 -0.19
C THR A 30 -5.22 6.17 0.68
N ILE A 31 -5.79 6.64 1.81
CA ILE A 31 -6.60 5.79 2.70
C ILE A 31 -8.08 6.20 2.59
N PRO A 32 -8.97 5.30 2.12
CA PRO A 32 -10.39 5.61 2.02
C PRO A 32 -11.04 5.65 3.40
N VAL A 33 -11.70 6.77 3.72
CA VAL A 33 -12.44 6.97 4.97
C VAL A 33 -13.78 6.26 4.90
N ARG A 34 -14.07 5.38 5.87
CA ARG A 34 -15.36 4.71 6.01
C ARG A 34 -15.75 4.58 7.49
N PRO A 35 -17.03 4.78 7.83
CA PRO A 35 -17.51 4.48 9.18
C PRO A 35 -17.30 2.99 9.49
N GLY A 36 -16.97 2.67 10.74
CA GLY A 36 -16.63 1.30 11.18
C GLY A 36 -15.16 0.92 10.99
N ARG A 37 -14.29 1.83 10.52
CA ARG A 37 -12.83 1.65 10.51
C ARG A 37 -12.17 2.58 11.52
N ASP A 38 -11.15 2.06 12.21
CA ASP A 38 -10.29 2.85 13.09
C ASP A 38 -9.24 3.58 12.23
N MET A 39 -9.43 4.89 12.06
CA MET A 39 -8.55 5.71 11.24
C MET A 39 -7.16 5.90 11.87
N ALA A 40 -7.08 5.99 13.21
CA ALA A 40 -5.80 6.17 13.88
C ALA A 40 -4.90 4.96 13.66
N ARG A 41 -5.47 3.77 13.83
CA ARG A 41 -4.76 2.51 13.58
C ARG A 41 -4.35 2.32 12.12
N LEU A 42 -5.18 2.76 11.17
CA LEU A 42 -4.81 2.72 9.75
C LEU A 42 -3.62 3.63 9.43
N ILE A 43 -3.58 4.84 10.02
CA ILE A 43 -2.47 5.78 9.83
C ILE A 43 -1.18 5.22 10.44
N GLU A 44 -1.25 4.61 11.63
CA GLU A 44 -0.08 4.01 12.29
C GLU A 44 0.55 2.90 11.43
N VAL A 45 -0.28 1.98 10.92
CA VAL A 45 0.19 0.89 10.06
C VAL A 45 0.77 1.44 8.76
N ALA A 46 0.14 2.44 8.15
CA ALA A 46 0.66 3.07 6.93
C ALA A 46 2.02 3.74 7.16
N ALA A 47 2.21 4.42 8.30
CA ALA A 47 3.51 5.01 8.65
C ALA A 47 4.59 3.95 8.87
N MET A 48 4.24 2.84 9.52
CA MET A 48 5.16 1.72 9.73
C MET A 48 5.57 1.06 8.40
N ASP A 49 4.61 0.80 7.51
CA ASP A 49 4.86 0.25 6.18
C ASP A 49 5.77 1.17 5.36
N GLN A 50 5.50 2.48 5.36
CA GLN A 50 6.33 3.45 4.66
C GLN A 50 7.76 3.50 5.19
N LYS A 51 7.95 3.36 6.51
CA LYS A 51 9.27 3.25 7.13
C LYS A 51 10.01 1.98 6.67
N LEU A 52 9.34 0.83 6.65
CA LEU A 52 9.92 -0.44 6.19
C LEU A 52 10.32 -0.38 4.71
N LYS A 53 9.47 0.21 3.88
CA LYS A 53 9.74 0.48 2.46
C LYS A 53 10.95 1.39 2.27
N GLY A 54 11.17 2.36 3.16
CA GLY A 54 12.37 3.21 3.18
C GLY A 54 13.65 2.46 3.59
N LEU A 55 13.52 1.37 4.38
CA LEU A 55 14.61 0.48 4.76
C LEU A 55 14.90 -0.62 3.72
N GLY A 56 14.17 -0.63 2.60
CA GLY A 56 14.33 -1.61 1.53
C GLY A 56 13.53 -2.90 1.71
N GLN A 57 12.70 -3.01 2.75
CA GLN A 57 11.81 -4.16 2.93
C GLN A 57 10.47 -3.88 2.26
N ASN A 58 10.13 -4.67 1.23
CA ASN A 58 8.84 -4.60 0.55
C ASN A 58 8.05 -5.89 0.80
N THR A 59 7.22 -5.86 1.84
CA THR A 59 6.38 -6.98 2.26
C THR A 59 5.48 -7.51 1.15
N ALA A 60 5.00 -6.63 0.24
CA ALA A 60 4.15 -7.03 -0.87
C ALA A 60 4.90 -7.90 -1.89
N VAL A 61 6.17 -7.55 -2.19
CA VAL A 61 7.04 -8.32 -3.09
C VAL A 61 7.43 -9.65 -2.47
N ASP A 62 7.79 -9.64 -1.18
CA ASP A 62 8.14 -10.86 -0.44
C ASP A 62 6.96 -11.83 -0.38
N PHE A 63 5.75 -11.30 -0.15
CA PHE A 63 4.53 -12.09 -0.16
C PHE A 63 4.25 -12.68 -1.54
N ASN A 64 4.34 -11.87 -2.60
CA ASN A 64 4.11 -12.33 -3.96
C ASN A 64 5.11 -13.44 -4.37
N THR A 65 6.39 -13.27 -4.04
CA THR A 65 7.44 -14.26 -4.31
C THR A 65 7.14 -15.58 -3.60
N LYS A 66 6.75 -15.54 -2.33
CA LYS A 66 6.35 -16.73 -1.57
C LYS A 66 5.10 -17.39 -2.17
N LEU A 67 4.12 -16.59 -2.58
CA LEU A 67 2.88 -17.08 -3.18
C LEU A 67 3.17 -17.87 -4.48
N ILE A 68 3.98 -17.30 -5.38
CA ILE A 68 4.39 -17.95 -6.63
C ILE A 68 5.10 -19.28 -6.34
N SER A 69 6.05 -19.29 -5.41
CA SER A 69 6.78 -20.52 -5.05
C SER A 69 5.88 -21.64 -4.49
N LEU A 70 4.80 -21.27 -3.77
CA LEU A 70 3.81 -22.23 -3.26
C LEU A 70 2.90 -22.76 -4.36
N MET A 71 2.64 -21.97 -5.41
CA MET A 71 1.86 -22.40 -6.56
C MET A 71 2.66 -23.37 -7.43
N GLU A 72 3.95 -23.11 -7.63
CA GLU A 72 4.86 -24.00 -8.37
C GLU A 72 5.10 -25.36 -7.67
N GLN A 73 5.06 -25.41 -6.33
CA GLN A 73 5.20 -26.66 -5.57
C GLN A 73 3.94 -27.54 -5.55
N LYS A 74 2.80 -27.03 -6.02
CA LYS A 74 1.51 -27.74 -6.05
C LYS A 74 1.19 -28.38 -7.40
N GLU A 75 2.03 -28.18 -8.41
CA GLU A 75 2.10 -29.01 -9.63
C GLU A 75 3.10 -30.16 -9.43
#